data_AF-A0A7A6R5W6-F1
#
_entry.id   AF-A0A7A6R5W6-F1
#
_cell.length_a   1.000
_cell.length_b   1.000
_cell.length_c   1.000
_cell.angle_alpha   90.00
_cell.angle_beta   90.00
_cell.angle_gamma   90.00
#
_symmetry.space_group_name_H-M   'P 1'
#
loop_
_entity.id
_entity.type
_entity.pdbx_description
1 polymer ?
#
loop_
_entity_poly.entity_id
_entity_poly.type
_entity_poly.pdbx_seq_one_letter_code
_entity_poly.pdbx_strand_id
1 'polypeptide(L)'
;IIQVPSNYDPEKRTYSGIWDGSLKPAYSNNPAWCLWDMLTHPRYGMGKRLGAADVDKWALYAIGQYCDQTVPDGFGGTEPRMTFNAYLAQQRKAWDVLSDFCSAMRCMPVWNGQTLTFVQDRPSDVVWPYTNSDVVVDDNGVGFRYSFSALKDRHTA
;
A
#
# COMPACT_ATOMS: atom_id res chain seq x y z
N ILE A 1 -11.20 -12.26 -13.69
CA ILE A 1 -11.59 -10.88 -14.04
C ILE A 1 -11.90 -10.19 -12.74
N ILE A 2 -11.29 -9.04 -12.48
CA ILE A 2 -11.39 -8.30 -11.22
C ILE A 2 -12.08 -6.95 -11.46
N GLN A 3 -12.49 -6.29 -10.38
CA GLN A 3 -13.05 -4.93 -10.47
C GLN A 3 -11.92 -3.88 -10.51
N VAL A 4 -11.87 -3.10 -11.58
CA VAL A 4 -10.91 -2.00 -11.77
C VAL A 4 -11.65 -0.67 -11.98
N PRO A 5 -11.02 0.50 -11.80
CA PRO A 5 -11.64 1.78 -12.11
C PRO A 5 -12.15 1.83 -13.53
N SER A 6 -13.33 2.43 -13.71
CA SER A 6 -13.92 2.68 -15.03
C SER A 6 -12.95 3.41 -15.98
N ASN A 7 -12.14 4.31 -15.43
CA ASN A 7 -11.19 5.14 -16.15
C ASN A 7 -9.79 4.53 -16.36
N TYR A 8 -9.57 3.30 -15.91
CA TYR A 8 -8.33 2.55 -16.05
C TYR A 8 -8.33 1.71 -17.33
N ASP A 9 -7.28 1.82 -18.14
CA ASP A 9 -7.01 0.92 -19.27
C ASP A 9 -6.06 -0.20 -18.78
N PRO A 10 -6.52 -1.46 -18.70
CA PRO A 10 -5.70 -2.56 -18.18
C PRO A 10 -4.57 -3.00 -19.10
N GLU A 11 -4.67 -2.77 -20.41
CA GLU A 11 -3.63 -3.17 -21.36
C GLU A 11 -2.49 -2.16 -21.35
N LYS A 12 -2.86 -0.87 -21.40
CA LYS A 12 -1.88 0.24 -21.39
C LYS A 12 -1.44 0.64 -19.99
N ARG A 13 -2.18 0.22 -18.96
CA ARG A 13 -2.01 0.62 -17.56
C ARG A 13 -2.07 2.12 -17.33
N THR A 14 -2.94 2.79 -18.08
CA THR A 14 -3.11 4.23 -18.01
C THR A 14 -4.45 4.60 -17.39
N TYR A 15 -4.47 5.71 -16.69
CA TYR A 15 -5.68 6.29 -16.13
C TYR A 15 -6.04 7.54 -16.93
N SER A 16 -7.28 7.66 -17.35
CA SER A 16 -7.75 8.75 -18.22
C SER A 16 -8.81 9.59 -17.51
N GLY A 17 -8.61 10.91 -17.45
CA GLY A 17 -9.57 11.81 -16.80
C GLY A 17 -9.71 11.57 -15.28
N ILE A 18 -10.70 12.22 -14.69
CA ILE A 18 -11.01 12.12 -13.25
C ILE A 18 -11.86 10.86 -13.02
N TRP A 19 -11.49 10.08 -12.02
CA TRP A 19 -12.27 8.91 -11.62
C TRP A 19 -13.47 9.32 -10.76
N ASP A 20 -14.66 8.85 -11.13
CA ASP A 20 -15.93 9.07 -10.42
C ASP A 20 -16.20 8.06 -9.30
N GLY A 21 -15.28 7.11 -9.08
CA GLY A 21 -15.43 6.05 -8.10
C GLY A 21 -16.18 4.81 -8.61
N SER A 22 -16.53 4.74 -9.89
CA SER A 22 -17.20 3.57 -10.52
C SER A 22 -16.19 2.50 -10.94
N LEU A 23 -16.62 1.23 -10.89
CA LEU A 23 -15.77 0.08 -11.22
C LEU A 23 -16.31 -0.66 -12.45
N LYS A 24 -15.41 -1.23 -13.24
CA LYS A 24 -15.71 -2.11 -14.37
C LYS A 24 -14.97 -3.44 -14.22
N PRO A 25 -15.53 -4.55 -14.72
CA PRO A 25 -14.84 -5.84 -14.75
C PRO A 25 -13.75 -5.83 -15.83
N ALA A 26 -12.50 -6.06 -15.46
CA ALA A 26 -11.39 -6.25 -16.40
C ALA A 26 -10.31 -7.18 -15.84
N TYR A 27 -9.42 -7.67 -16.70
CA TYR A 27 -8.18 -8.29 -16.23
C TYR A 27 -7.19 -7.20 -15.85
N SER A 28 -6.49 -7.33 -14.72
CA SER A 28 -5.35 -6.48 -14.39
C SER A 28 -4.44 -7.25 -13.43
N ASN A 29 -3.14 -6.99 -13.53
CA ASN A 29 -2.10 -7.51 -12.64
C ASN A 29 -1.48 -6.40 -11.77
N ASN A 30 -2.18 -5.28 -11.65
CA ASN A 30 -1.85 -4.26 -10.66
C ASN A 30 -2.24 -4.78 -9.26
N PRO A 31 -1.29 -4.84 -8.30
CA PRO A 31 -1.55 -5.35 -6.96
C PRO A 31 -2.67 -4.62 -6.21
N ALA A 32 -2.88 -3.33 -6.45
CA ALA A 32 -3.92 -2.55 -5.75
C ALA A 32 -5.32 -3.06 -6.09
N TRP A 33 -5.57 -3.35 -7.37
CA TRP A 33 -6.85 -3.86 -7.83
C TRP A 33 -7.03 -5.35 -7.49
N CYS A 34 -5.95 -6.14 -7.52
CA CYS A 34 -5.96 -7.51 -7.01
C CYS A 34 -6.30 -7.55 -5.51
N LEU A 35 -5.79 -6.60 -4.72
CA LEU A 35 -6.09 -6.48 -3.31
C LEU A 35 -7.56 -6.07 -3.07
N TRP A 36 -8.06 -5.09 -3.82
CA TRP A 36 -9.46 -4.68 -3.79
C TRP A 36 -10.39 -5.88 -4.03
N ASP A 37 -10.09 -6.68 -5.04
CA ASP A 37 -10.85 -7.88 -5.37
C ASP A 37 -10.80 -8.92 -4.23
N MET A 38 -9.61 -9.19 -3.68
CA MET A 38 -9.47 -10.10 -2.55
C MET A 38 -10.24 -9.64 -1.29
N LEU A 39 -10.36 -8.34 -1.06
CA LEU A 39 -11.07 -7.80 0.08
C LEU A 39 -12.59 -7.80 -0.11
N THR A 40 -13.07 -7.51 -1.31
CA THR A 40 -14.50 -7.29 -1.58
C THR A 40 -15.22 -8.51 -2.13
N HIS A 41 -14.52 -9.49 -2.70
CA HIS A 41 -15.17 -10.60 -3.37
C HIS A 41 -15.88 -11.55 -2.37
N PRO A 42 -17.18 -11.83 -2.52
CA PRO A 42 -17.98 -12.55 -1.52
C PRO A 42 -17.68 -14.05 -1.43
N ARG A 43 -17.08 -14.64 -2.48
CA ARG A 43 -16.87 -16.10 -2.60
C ARG A 43 -15.52 -16.58 -2.07
N TYR A 44 -14.42 -15.96 -2.50
CA TYR A 44 -13.05 -16.36 -2.16
C TYR A 44 -12.29 -15.30 -1.34
N GLY A 45 -12.85 -14.10 -1.24
CA GLY A 45 -12.25 -12.99 -0.54
C GLY A 45 -12.80 -12.79 0.87
N MET A 46 -12.49 -11.63 1.44
CA MET A 46 -12.98 -11.21 2.75
C MET A 46 -14.35 -10.53 2.68
N GLY A 47 -15.03 -10.53 1.53
CA GLY A 47 -16.26 -9.78 1.27
C GLY A 47 -17.46 -10.11 2.18
N LYS A 48 -17.42 -11.25 2.88
CA LYS A 48 -18.43 -11.61 3.90
C LYS A 48 -18.21 -10.97 5.26
N ARG A 49 -16.99 -10.49 5.55
CA ARG A 49 -16.57 -9.90 6.83
C ARG A 49 -16.18 -8.43 6.71
N LEU A 50 -15.72 -8.02 5.54
CA LEU A 50 -15.40 -6.64 5.18
C LEU A 50 -16.23 -6.28 3.95
N GLY A 51 -17.06 -5.25 4.04
CA GLY A 51 -17.79 -4.71 2.90
C GLY A 51 -16.90 -3.81 2.05
N ALA A 52 -17.29 -3.58 0.79
CA ALA A 52 -16.62 -2.60 -0.08
C ALA A 52 -16.64 -1.17 0.49
N ALA A 53 -17.56 -0.87 1.41
CA ALA A 53 -17.63 0.39 2.13
C ALA A 53 -16.57 0.50 3.26
N ASP A 54 -16.09 -0.64 3.77
CA ASP A 54 -15.11 -0.68 4.85
C ASP A 54 -13.67 -0.54 4.33
N VAL A 55 -13.47 -0.46 3.01
CA VAL A 55 -12.16 -0.36 2.35
C VAL A 55 -12.04 0.98 1.64
N ASP A 56 -10.95 1.70 1.91
CA ASP A 56 -10.68 3.00 1.28
C ASP A 56 -10.24 2.84 -0.18
N LYS A 57 -11.22 2.89 -1.09
CA LYS A 57 -10.99 2.82 -2.53
C LYS A 57 -10.18 3.99 -3.08
N TRP A 58 -10.19 5.15 -2.42
CA TRP A 58 -9.49 6.34 -2.88
C TRP A 58 -7.99 6.24 -2.58
N ALA A 59 -7.63 5.76 -1.39
CA ALA A 59 -6.25 5.42 -1.07
C ALA A 59 -5.70 4.35 -2.02
N LEU A 60 -6.48 3.29 -2.27
CA LEU A 60 -6.08 2.24 -3.23
C LEU A 60 -5.92 2.77 -4.66
N TYR A 61 -6.74 3.74 -5.09
CA TYR A 61 -6.60 4.37 -6.40
C TYR A 61 -5.25 5.10 -6.54
N ALA A 62 -4.87 5.90 -5.54
CA ALA A 62 -3.58 6.59 -5.53
C ALA A 62 -2.39 5.61 -5.55
N ILE A 63 -2.49 4.51 -4.79
CA ILE A 63 -1.51 3.42 -4.78
C ILE A 63 -1.45 2.74 -6.15
N GLY A 64 -2.60 2.45 -6.75
CA GLY A 64 -2.71 1.83 -8.06
C GLY A 64 -2.01 2.65 -9.14
N GLN A 65 -2.20 3.97 -9.14
CA GLN A 65 -1.49 4.88 -10.05
C GLN A 65 0.03 4.84 -9.84
N TYR A 66 0.50 4.73 -8.61
CA TYR A 66 1.93 4.59 -8.32
C TYR A 66 2.50 3.26 -8.81
N CYS A 67 1.76 2.16 -8.62
CA CYS A 67 2.16 0.84 -9.11
C CYS A 67 2.29 0.76 -10.64
N ASP A 68 1.42 1.48 -11.36
CA ASP A 68 1.42 1.51 -12.84
C ASP A 68 2.41 2.52 -13.45
N GLN A 69 3.10 3.32 -12.64
CA GLN A 69 4.09 4.26 -13.14
C GLN A 69 5.20 3.53 -13.89
N THR A 70 5.53 3.98 -15.10
CA THR A 70 6.63 3.43 -15.91
C THR A 70 7.98 3.81 -15.30
N VAL A 71 8.81 2.80 -15.04
CA VAL A 71 10.17 2.91 -14.50
C VAL A 71 11.15 2.28 -15.52
N PRO A 72 12.37 2.79 -15.69
CA PRO A 72 13.35 2.16 -16.57
C PRO A 72 13.67 0.73 -16.14
N ASP A 73 13.67 -0.20 -17.10
CA ASP A 73 13.96 -1.62 -16.86
C ASP A 73 15.46 -1.95 -16.75
N GLY A 74 16.33 -0.93 -16.91
CA GLY A 74 17.78 -1.09 -16.93
C GLY A 74 18.37 -1.63 -18.24
N PHE A 75 17.54 -1.99 -19.22
CA PHE A 75 17.92 -2.51 -20.54
C PHE A 75 17.52 -1.57 -21.70
N GLY A 76 17.04 -0.37 -21.39
CA GLY A 76 16.66 0.66 -22.36
C GLY A 76 15.17 0.70 -22.68
N GLY A 77 14.35 -0.10 -21.99
CA GLY A 77 12.89 -0.05 -22.02
C GLY A 77 12.30 0.51 -20.72
N THR A 78 10.99 0.34 -20.58
CA THR A 78 10.24 0.76 -19.40
C THR A 78 9.32 -0.36 -18.95
N GLU A 79 9.26 -0.58 -17.65
CA GLU A 79 8.34 -1.53 -17.02
C GLU A 79 7.45 -0.82 -15.98
N PRO A 80 6.27 -1.36 -15.66
CA PRO A 80 5.46 -0.87 -14.55
C PRO A 80 6.21 -1.06 -13.22
N ARG A 81 6.19 -0.05 -12.37
CA ARG A 81 6.92 -0.03 -11.08
C ARG A 81 6.66 -1.26 -10.22
N MET A 82 5.41 -1.71 -10.17
CA MET A 82 4.98 -2.86 -9.36
C MET A 82 4.00 -3.71 -10.17
N THR A 83 4.24 -5.02 -10.19
CA THR A 83 3.32 -6.00 -10.80
C THR A 83 3.08 -7.15 -9.85
N PHE A 84 1.90 -7.77 -9.92
CA PHE A 84 1.55 -8.87 -9.02
C PHE A 84 0.93 -10.02 -9.79
N ASN A 85 1.65 -11.14 -9.82
CA ASN A 85 1.23 -12.41 -10.41
C ASN A 85 1.41 -13.52 -9.37
N ALA A 86 0.49 -13.63 -8.41
CA ALA A 86 0.56 -14.66 -7.37
C ALA A 86 -0.47 -15.77 -7.58
N TYR A 87 -0.13 -16.97 -7.10
CA TYR A 87 -1.00 -18.15 -7.10
C TYR A 87 -1.39 -18.52 -5.66
N LEU A 88 -2.67 -18.36 -5.32
CA LEU A 88 -3.23 -18.67 -4.01
C LEU A 88 -3.83 -20.08 -4.01
N ALA A 89 -3.01 -21.10 -3.76
CA ALA A 89 -3.43 -22.51 -3.80
C ALA A 89 -4.00 -23.03 -2.47
N GLN A 90 -3.53 -22.47 -1.35
CA GLN A 90 -3.82 -22.97 0.00
C GLN A 90 -4.53 -21.90 0.83
N GLN A 91 -5.43 -22.34 1.71
CA GLN A 91 -6.08 -21.44 2.65
C GLN A 91 -5.07 -20.99 3.71
N ARG A 92 -4.75 -19.69 3.71
CA ARG A 92 -3.90 -19.04 4.72
C ARG A 92 -4.71 -18.07 5.55
N LYS A 93 -4.15 -17.61 6.68
CA LYS A 93 -4.77 -16.54 7.46
C LYS A 93 -4.89 -15.30 6.58
N ALA A 94 -6.06 -14.67 6.61
CA ALA A 94 -6.36 -13.55 5.73
C ALA A 94 -5.42 -12.35 5.96
N TRP A 95 -4.99 -12.14 7.21
CA TRP A 95 -4.00 -11.11 7.54
C TRP A 95 -2.63 -11.36 6.90
N ASP A 96 -2.16 -12.61 6.87
CA ASP A 96 -0.88 -12.94 6.24
C ASP A 96 -0.94 -12.68 4.74
N VAL A 97 -2.06 -13.04 4.10
CA VAL A 97 -2.28 -12.77 2.67
C VAL A 97 -2.33 -11.26 2.41
N LEU A 98 -3.11 -10.51 3.21
CA LEU A 98 -3.17 -9.04 3.12
C LEU A 98 -1.78 -8.41 3.27
N SER A 99 -0.99 -8.88 4.24
CA SER A 99 0.37 -8.41 4.48
C SER A 99 1.29 -8.71 3.29
N ASP A 100 1.17 -9.88 2.65
CA ASP A 100 1.95 -10.22 1.45
C ASP A 100 1.63 -9.27 0.28
N PHE A 101 0.34 -8.96 0.06
CA PHE A 101 -0.08 -7.95 -0.92
C PHE A 101 0.45 -6.55 -0.59
N CYS A 102 0.36 -6.15 0.67
CA CYS A 102 0.80 -4.83 1.11
C CYS A 102 2.32 -4.68 0.98
N SER A 103 3.08 -5.74 1.28
CA SER A 103 4.53 -5.81 1.10
C SER A 103 4.93 -5.58 -0.37
N ALA A 104 4.22 -6.19 -1.33
CA ALA A 104 4.48 -6.02 -2.76
C ALA A 104 4.31 -4.55 -3.23
N MET A 105 3.40 -3.80 -2.59
CA MET A 105 3.13 -2.39 -2.90
C MET A 105 3.88 -1.39 -2.02
N ARG A 106 4.70 -1.88 -1.07
CA ARG A 106 5.33 -1.07 -0.01
C ARG A 106 4.30 -0.22 0.73
N CYS A 107 3.15 -0.80 1.04
CA CYS A 107 2.13 -0.14 1.84
C CYS A 107 1.88 -0.89 3.15
N MET A 108 1.23 -0.20 4.09
CA MET A 108 0.80 -0.73 5.37
C MET A 108 -0.72 -0.56 5.50
N PRO A 109 -1.46 -1.63 5.82
CA PRO A 109 -2.88 -1.53 6.11
C PRO A 109 -3.06 -0.89 7.49
N VAL A 110 -3.90 0.15 7.58
CA VAL A 110 -4.20 0.88 8.81
C VAL A 110 -5.71 0.96 8.98
N TRP A 111 -6.21 0.64 10.18
CA TRP A 111 -7.60 0.90 10.54
C TRP A 111 -7.71 2.30 11.14
N ASN A 112 -8.41 3.21 10.46
CA ASN A 112 -8.56 4.60 10.91
C ASN A 112 -9.77 4.82 11.86
N GLY A 113 -10.45 3.75 12.28
CA GLY A 113 -11.64 3.79 13.12
C GLY A 113 -12.96 3.67 12.33
N GLN A 114 -12.95 3.96 11.02
CA GLN A 114 -14.13 3.84 10.15
C GLN A 114 -13.90 2.88 8.99
N THR A 115 -12.74 2.98 8.34
CA THR A 115 -12.37 2.20 7.17
C THR A 115 -10.94 1.67 7.28
N LEU A 116 -10.69 0.57 6.59
CA LEU A 116 -9.37 0.03 6.32
C LEU A 116 -8.75 0.89 5.20
N THR A 117 -7.80 1.74 5.59
CA THR A 117 -7.00 2.57 4.67
C THR A 117 -5.60 2.00 4.49
N PHE A 118 -4.89 2.47 3.47
CA PHE A 118 -3.56 1.99 3.14
C PHE A 118 -2.60 3.17 3.06
N VAL A 119 -1.52 3.10 3.82
CA VAL A 119 -0.46 4.10 3.80
C VAL A 119 0.71 3.54 3.02
N GLN A 120 1.07 4.18 1.91
CA GLN A 120 2.17 3.75 1.06
C GLN A 120 3.45 4.52 1.37
N ASP A 121 4.57 3.79 1.44
CA ASP A 121 5.92 4.34 1.50
C ASP A 121 6.34 4.84 0.11
N ARG A 122 5.99 6.10 -0.15
CA ARG A 122 6.39 6.85 -1.35
C ARG A 122 7.03 8.17 -0.92
N PRO A 123 8.00 8.70 -1.68
CA PRO A 123 8.51 10.05 -1.45
C PRO A 123 7.35 11.04 -1.37
N SER A 124 7.29 11.76 -0.26
CA SER A 124 6.27 12.77 0.02
C SER A 124 6.92 13.95 0.74
N ASP A 125 6.25 15.10 0.66
CA ASP A 125 6.72 16.29 1.36
C ASP A 125 6.72 16.07 2.87
N VAL A 126 7.68 16.69 3.55
CA VAL A 126 7.79 16.63 5.01
C VAL A 126 6.51 17.21 5.62
N VAL A 127 5.75 16.36 6.30
CA VAL A 127 4.48 16.75 6.92
C VAL A 127 4.72 17.54 8.22
N TRP A 128 5.75 17.19 8.99
CA TRP A 128 6.08 17.88 10.23
C TRP A 128 7.58 17.82 10.56
N PRO A 129 8.26 18.95 10.76
CA PRO A 129 9.59 18.97 11.37
C PRO A 129 9.45 18.84 12.89
N TYR A 130 9.89 17.73 13.47
CA TYR A 130 9.93 17.59 14.94
C TYR A 130 11.18 18.25 15.50
N THR A 131 11.00 19.21 16.39
CA THR A 131 12.09 19.79 17.18
C THR A 131 12.08 19.24 18.59
N ASN A 132 13.17 19.40 19.35
CA ASN A 132 13.23 18.97 20.76
C ASN A 132 12.13 19.63 21.62
N SER A 133 11.62 20.79 21.20
CA SER A 133 10.52 21.48 21.87
C SER A 133 9.15 20.83 21.63
N ASP A 134 9.00 20.02 20.59
CA ASP A 134 7.74 19.36 20.23
C ASP A 134 7.62 17.95 20.83
N VAL A 135 8.67 17.48 21.51
CA VAL A 135 8.68 16.15 22.15
C VAL A 135 7.99 16.23 23.50
N VAL A 136 6.99 15.36 23.70
CA VAL A 136 6.39 15.16 25.01
C VAL A 136 7.46 14.64 25.95
N VAL A 137 7.79 15.48 26.92
CA VAL A 137 8.82 15.24 27.92
C VAL A 137 8.32 14.18 28.90
N ASP A 138 9.18 13.25 29.30
CA ASP A 138 8.84 12.33 30.39
C ASP A 138 8.71 13.07 31.73
N ASP A 139 8.19 12.40 32.78
CA ASP A 139 8.02 12.99 34.12
C ASP A 139 9.33 13.54 34.74
N ASN A 140 10.49 13.23 34.16
CA ASN A 140 11.81 13.68 34.60
C ASN A 140 12.35 14.87 33.80
N GLY A 141 11.55 15.47 32.90
CA GLY A 141 11.97 16.65 32.15
C GLY A 141 12.95 16.34 31.01
N VAL A 142 13.13 15.07 30.64
CA VAL A 142 14.01 14.65 29.54
C VAL A 142 13.20 14.35 28.28
N GLY A 143 13.49 15.08 27.19
CA GLY A 143 12.96 14.82 25.85
C GLY A 143 13.70 13.65 25.18
N PHE A 144 14.35 13.90 24.04
CA PHE A 144 15.14 12.86 23.35
C PHE A 144 16.26 12.31 24.24
N ARG A 145 16.21 11.00 24.53
CA ARG A 145 17.29 10.28 25.21
C ARG A 145 18.32 9.83 24.19
N TYR A 146 19.49 10.47 24.20
CA TYR A 146 20.63 10.03 23.39
C TYR A 146 21.46 9.03 24.20
N SER A 147 21.53 7.78 23.72
CA SER A 147 22.49 6.79 24.24
C SER A 147 23.69 6.73 23.31
N PHE A 148 24.89 6.88 23.86
CA PHE A 148 26.14 6.73 23.11
C PHE A 148 26.85 5.47 23.58
N SER A 149 27.22 4.58 22.64
CA SER A 149 28.22 3.54 22.91
C SER A 149 29.59 4.03 22.46
N ALA A 150 30.60 3.79 23.29
CA ALA A 150 31.98 4.11 22.95
C ALA A 150 32.42 3.28 21.73
N LEU A 151 33.26 3.85 20.86
CA LEU A 151 33.74 3.19 19.63
C LEU A 151 34.33 1.78 19.92
N LYS A 152 35.00 1.62 21.08
CA LYS A 152 35.59 0.35 21.53
C LYS A 152 34.57 -0.76 21.81
N ASP A 153 33.32 -0.40 22.13
CA ASP A 153 32.24 -1.34 22.44
C ASP A 153 31.42 -1.68 21.18
N ARG A 154 31.72 -1.04 20.03
CA ARG A 154 31.12 -1.35 18.74
C ARG A 154 31.94 -2.45 18.06
N HIS A 155 31.66 -3.69 18.40
CA HIS A 155 32.17 -4.84 17.64
C HIS A 155 31.40 -4.92 16.30
N THR A 156 32.02 -4.43 15.22
CA THR A 156 31.58 -4.75 13.86
C THR A 156 31.97 -6.20 13.56
N ALA A 157 30.99 -7.04 13.22
CA ALA A 157 31.21 -8.38 12.69
C ALA A 157 31.83 -8.33 11.29
#